data_AF-A0A7C9P2U7-F1
#
_entry.id   AF-A0A7C9P2U7-F1
#
_cell.length_a   1.000
_cell.length_b   1.000
_cell.length_c   1.000
_cell.angle_alpha   90.00
_cell.angle_beta   90.00
_cell.angle_gamma   90.00
#
_symmetry.space_group_name_H-M   'P 1'
#
loop_
_entity.id
_entity.type
_entity.pdbx_description
1 polymer ?
#
loop_
_entity_poly.entity_id
_entity_poly.type
_entity_poly.pdbx_seq_one_letter_code
_entity_poly.pdbx_strand_id
1 'polypeptide(L)'
;MIMRTWRGWTRREDADAYAKYLMETGHPGYISTPGNRGVTFTRRDDGDRTEFFLVSLWDSWEAVRAFAGDEPGTAVFYPQDDRFLVDRETTVGHFDVFAH
;
A
#
# COMPACT_ATOMS: atom_id res chain seq x y z
N MET A 1 -13.15 -7.35 -10.52
CA MET A 1 -12.39 -7.03 -9.28
C MET A 1 -11.04 -6.46 -9.69
N ILE A 2 -10.52 -5.51 -8.94
CA ILE A 2 -9.27 -4.81 -9.24
C ILE A 2 -8.25 -5.15 -8.17
N MET A 3 -7.03 -5.46 -8.59
CA MET A 3 -5.88 -5.53 -7.70
C MET A 3 -5.11 -4.21 -7.79
N ARG A 4 -4.82 -3.60 -6.64
CA ARG A 4 -3.99 -2.39 -6.52
C ARG A 4 -2.70 -2.72 -5.79
N THR A 5 -1.56 -2.33 -6.36
CA THR A 5 -0.23 -2.64 -5.83
C THR A 5 0.62 -1.41 -5.65
N TRP A 6 1.42 -1.36 -4.58
CA TRP A 6 2.37 -0.28 -4.31
C TRP A 6 3.67 -0.80 -3.71
N ARG A 7 4.80 -0.14 -4.03
CA ARG A 7 6.11 -0.40 -3.39
C ARG A 7 6.70 0.82 -2.70
N GLY A 8 7.36 0.55 -1.58
CA GLY A 8 8.21 1.49 -0.87
C GLY A 8 9.41 0.79 -0.24
N TRP A 9 10.44 1.56 0.09
CA TRP A 9 11.66 1.02 0.69
C TRP A 9 12.03 1.81 1.94
N THR A 10 12.42 1.12 3.00
CA THR A 10 13.03 1.71 4.20
C THR A 10 14.49 1.29 4.30
N ARG A 11 15.25 1.89 5.23
CA ARG A 11 16.45 1.22 5.75
C ARG A 11 16.02 -0.06 6.48
N ARG A 12 16.86 -1.09 6.45
CA ARG A 12 16.56 -2.37 7.12
C ARG A 12 16.29 -2.20 8.61
N GLU A 13 17.06 -1.34 9.28
CA GLU A 13 16.92 -1.05 10.71
C GLU A 13 15.56 -0.43 11.09
N ASP A 14 14.90 0.25 10.15
CA ASP A 14 13.61 0.92 10.35
C ASP A 14 12.41 0.02 10.01
N ALA A 15 12.64 -1.17 9.44
CA ALA A 15 11.60 -1.99 8.83
C ALA A 15 10.49 -2.43 9.81
N ASP A 16 10.84 -2.79 11.05
CA ASP A 16 9.86 -3.18 12.07
C ASP A 16 9.03 -2.00 12.54
N ALA A 17 9.65 -0.84 12.71
CA ALA A 17 8.96 0.39 13.08
C ALA A 17 7.99 0.83 11.98
N TYR A 18 8.41 0.74 10.71
CA TYR A 18 7.55 1.05 9.58
C TYR A 18 6.39 0.06 9.43
N ALA A 19 6.63 -1.24 9.61
CA ALA A 19 5.58 -2.25 9.58
C ALA A 19 4.51 -1.97 10.66
N LYS A 20 4.93 -1.62 11.88
CA LYS A 20 4.00 -1.21 12.95
C LYS A 20 3.20 0.04 12.56
N TYR A 21 3.87 1.04 12.01
CA TYR A 21 3.23 2.27 11.54
C TYR A 21 2.17 2.00 10.46
N LEU A 22 2.47 1.14 9.49
CA LEU A 22 1.53 0.73 8.45
C LEU A 22 0.29 0.04 9.04
N MET A 23 0.44 -0.74 10.10
CA MET A 23 -0.69 -1.39 10.78
C MET A 23 -1.55 -0.40 11.59
N GLU A 24 -0.97 0.68 12.09
CA GLU A 24 -1.69 1.72 12.85
C GLU A 24 -2.40 2.73 11.96
N THR A 25 -1.92 2.94 10.73
CA THR A 25 -2.41 4.00 9.83
C THR A 25 -2.97 3.46 8.52
N GLY A 26 -2.11 2.85 7.70
CA GLY A 26 -2.46 2.28 6.41
C GLY A 26 -3.58 1.25 6.50
N HIS A 27 -3.38 0.22 7.32
CA HIS A 27 -4.31 -0.91 7.44
C HIS A 27 -5.74 -0.46 7.76
N PRO A 28 -6.02 0.37 8.80
CA PRO A 28 -7.36 0.93 9.04
C PRO A 28 -7.95 1.65 7.83
N GLY A 29 -7.12 2.41 7.08
CA GLY A 29 -7.54 3.09 5.86
C GLY A 29 -8.06 2.11 4.80
N TYR A 30 -7.33 1.03 4.54
CA TYR A 30 -7.75 0.00 3.58
C TYR A 30 -9.03 -0.70 4.02
N ILE A 31 -9.06 -1.24 5.23
CA ILE A 31 -10.14 -2.16 5.65
C ILE A 31 -11.46 -1.44 5.97
N SER A 32 -11.42 -0.14 6.24
CA SER A 32 -12.63 0.64 6.52
C SER A 32 -13.30 1.18 5.26
N THR A 33 -12.64 1.15 4.10
CA THR A 33 -13.26 1.57 2.84
C THR A 33 -14.21 0.49 2.31
N PRO A 34 -15.50 0.80 2.10
CA PRO A 34 -16.44 -0.14 1.48
C PRO A 34 -15.95 -0.60 0.10
N GLY A 35 -16.08 -1.91 -0.16
CA GLY A 35 -15.61 -2.52 -1.41
C GLY A 35 -14.14 -2.94 -1.41
N ASN A 36 -13.39 -2.66 -0.33
CA ASN A 36 -12.12 -3.34 -0.09
C ASN A 36 -12.35 -4.81 0.28
N ARG A 37 -11.61 -5.72 -0.35
CA ARG A 37 -11.69 -7.19 -0.15
C ARG A 37 -10.50 -7.73 0.64
N GLY A 38 -9.75 -6.85 1.29
CA GLY A 38 -8.55 -7.15 2.03
C GLY A 38 -7.32 -6.49 1.42
N VAL A 39 -6.28 -6.44 2.25
CA VAL A 39 -4.95 -5.96 1.91
C VAL A 39 -3.91 -6.90 2.51
N THR A 40 -2.90 -7.23 1.72
CA THR A 40 -1.75 -8.03 2.13
C THR A 40 -0.55 -7.11 2.22
N PHE A 41 -0.01 -7.00 3.43
CA PHE A 41 1.25 -6.31 3.69
C PHE A 41 2.39 -7.31 3.61
N THR A 42 3.31 -7.10 2.67
CA THR A 42 4.49 -7.94 2.51
C THR A 42 5.75 -7.10 2.64
N ARG A 43 6.85 -7.77 3.01
CA ARG A 43 8.17 -7.16 2.98
C ARG A 43 9.24 -8.19 2.68
N ARG A 44 10.37 -7.74 2.16
CA ARG A 44 11.60 -8.54 2.01
C ARG A 44 12.82 -7.66 2.20
N ASP A 45 13.85 -8.22 2.81
CA ASP A 45 15.13 -7.53 2.97
C ASP A 45 15.98 -7.70 1.71
N ASP A 46 16.62 -6.61 1.29
CA ASP A 46 17.56 -6.56 0.17
C ASP A 46 18.72 -5.60 0.50
N GLY A 47 19.90 -6.16 0.74
CA GLY A 47 21.09 -5.36 1.11
C GLY A 47 20.93 -4.59 2.43
N ASP A 48 20.97 -3.26 2.38
CA ASP A 48 20.75 -2.36 3.52
C ASP A 48 19.31 -1.83 3.59
N ARG A 49 18.44 -2.27 2.68
CA ARG A 49 17.05 -1.83 2.55
C ARG A 49 16.08 -2.97 2.84
N THR A 50 14.84 -2.59 3.13
CA THR A 50 13.69 -3.49 3.14
C THR A 50 12.66 -2.95 2.17
N GLU A 51 12.29 -3.76 1.18
CA GLU A 51 11.19 -3.49 0.27
C GLU A 51 9.88 -3.87 0.94
N PHE A 52 8.90 -2.99 0.88
CA PHE A 52 7.51 -3.23 1.23
C PHE A 52 6.70 -3.29 -0.05
N PHE A 53 5.93 -4.36 -0.23
CA PHE A 53 5.03 -4.54 -1.36
C PHE A 53 3.61 -4.79 -0.84
N LEU A 54 2.72 -3.84 -1.11
CA LEU A 54 1.35 -3.88 -0.63
C LEU A 54 0.44 -4.28 -1.79
N VAL A 55 -0.45 -5.25 -1.54
CA VAL A 55 -1.42 -5.73 -2.51
C VAL A 55 -2.80 -5.66 -1.90
N SER A 56 -3.74 -4.99 -2.57
CA SER A 56 -5.13 -4.87 -2.11
C SER A 56 -6.11 -5.23 -3.22
N LEU A 57 -7.25 -5.79 -2.84
CA LEU A 57 -8.32 -6.19 -3.76
C LEU A 57 -9.54 -5.30 -3.56
N TRP A 58 -10.19 -4.94 -4.67
CA TRP A 58 -11.28 -3.97 -4.69
C TRP A 58 -12.40 -4.41 -5.63
N ASP A 59 -13.64 -4.22 -5.20
CA ASP A 59 -14.82 -4.61 -5.99
C ASP A 59 -14.95 -3.82 -7.29
N SER A 60 -14.66 -2.53 -7.24
CA SER A 60 -14.90 -1.60 -8.34
C SER A 60 -13.95 -0.40 -8.30
N TRP A 61 -13.86 0.32 -9.41
CA TRP A 61 -13.12 1.59 -9.49
C TRP A 61 -13.71 2.68 -8.60
N GLU A 62 -15.00 2.60 -8.28
CA GLU A 62 -15.64 3.50 -7.31
C GLU A 62 -15.07 3.27 -5.90
N ALA A 63 -14.92 2.01 -5.47
CA ALA A 63 -14.29 1.68 -4.20
C ALA A 63 -12.83 2.13 -4.15
N VAL A 64 -12.08 1.95 -5.24
CA VAL A 64 -10.69 2.44 -5.34
C VAL A 64 -10.64 3.97 -5.21
N ARG A 65 -11.52 4.71 -5.89
CA ARG A 65 -11.58 6.18 -5.77
C ARG A 65 -12.02 6.65 -4.39
N ALA A 66 -12.92 5.94 -3.73
CA ALA A 66 -13.31 6.24 -2.34
C ALA A 66 -12.12 6.13 -1.37
N PHE A 67 -11.17 5.23 -1.64
CA PHE A 67 -9.93 5.10 -0.87
C PHE A 67 -8.84 6.10 -1.29
N ALA A 68 -8.56 6.20 -2.60
CA ALA A 68 -7.40 6.89 -3.14
C ALA A 68 -7.67 8.33 -3.61
N GLY A 69 -8.94 8.77 -3.64
CA GLY A 69 -9.35 10.04 -4.21
C GLY A 69 -9.56 10.00 -5.72
N ASP A 70 -9.68 11.17 -6.34
CA ASP A 70 -10.03 11.34 -7.75
C ASP A 70 -8.94 10.85 -8.72
N GLU A 71 -7.69 10.75 -8.24
CA GLU A 71 -6.56 10.20 -8.99
C GLU A 71 -6.16 8.82 -8.45
N PRO A 72 -6.90 7.74 -8.80
CA PRO A 72 -6.68 6.42 -8.20
C PRO A 72 -5.29 5.85 -8.48
N GLY A 73 -4.63 6.32 -9.55
CA GLY A 73 -3.25 5.98 -9.94
C GLY A 73 -2.17 6.55 -9.03
N THR A 74 -2.49 7.48 -8.15
CA THR A 74 -1.56 8.11 -7.21
C THR A 74 -1.48 7.28 -5.92
N ALA A 75 -0.27 7.13 -5.38
CA ALA A 75 -0.07 6.47 -4.10
C ALA A 75 -0.66 7.32 -2.95
N VAL A 76 -1.24 6.63 -1.96
CA VAL A 76 -1.78 7.29 -0.76
C VAL A 76 -0.69 7.27 0.29
N PHE A 77 -0.29 8.45 0.77
CA PHE A 77 0.74 8.60 1.80
C PHE A 77 0.14 9.12 3.11
N TYR A 78 0.74 8.69 4.21
CA TYR A 78 0.38 9.06 5.56
C TYR A 78 1.47 9.96 6.18
N PRO A 79 1.14 10.77 7.21
CA PRO A 79 2.00 11.88 7.65
C PRO A 79 3.44 11.56 8.06
N GLN A 80 3.75 10.29 8.39
CA GLN A 80 5.08 9.87 8.82
C GLN A 80 5.81 9.01 7.79
N ASP A 81 5.27 8.82 6.59
CA ASP A 81 5.94 8.02 5.55
C ASP A 81 7.34 8.56 5.22
N ASP A 82 7.49 9.89 5.12
CA ASP A 82 8.78 10.55 4.83
C ASP A 82 9.86 10.31 5.89
N ARG A 83 9.46 9.93 7.11
CA ARG A 83 10.40 9.58 8.17
C ARG A 83 11.08 8.24 7.91
N PHE A 84 10.36 7.29 7.33
CA PHE A 84 10.79 5.90 7.20
C PHE A 84 11.26 5.56 5.79
N LEU A 85 10.57 6.09 4.77
CA LEU A 85 10.81 5.76 3.38
C LEU A 85 12.08 6.44 2.88
N VAL A 86 13.04 5.63 2.44
CA VAL A 86 14.23 6.08 1.72
C VAL A 86 13.99 6.15 0.21
N ASP A 87 12.99 5.43 -0.28
CA ASP A 87 12.52 5.47 -1.67
C ASP A 87 11.06 4.97 -1.75
N ARG A 88 10.34 5.31 -2.81
CA ARG A 88 8.94 4.91 -3.02
C ARG A 88 8.44 5.13 -4.44
N GLU A 89 7.51 4.29 -4.86
CA GLU A 89 6.69 4.57 -6.04
C GLU A 89 5.65 5.65 -5.68
N THR A 90 5.55 6.71 -6.48
CA THR A 90 4.51 7.74 -6.33
C THR A 90 3.22 7.40 -7.05
N THR A 91 3.26 6.38 -7.90
CA THR A 91 2.12 5.79 -8.59
C THR A 91 1.89 4.36 -8.12
N VAL A 92 0.73 3.80 -8.46
CA VAL A 92 0.38 2.42 -8.15
C VAL A 92 0.07 1.62 -9.41
N GLY A 93 0.24 0.30 -9.31
CA GLY A 93 -0.24 -0.64 -10.31
C GLY A 93 -1.72 -0.95 -10.09
N HIS A 94 -2.49 -1.05 -11.18
CA HIS A 94 -3.84 -1.62 -11.17
C HIS A 94 -3.93 -2.75 -12.18
N PHE A 95 -4.59 -3.84 -11.77
CA PHE A 95 -4.78 -5.01 -12.62
C PHE A 95 -6.22 -5.48 -12.53
N ASP A 96 -6.79 -5.85 -13.67
CA ASP A 96 -8.06 -6.59 -13.71
C ASP A 96 -7.82 -8.02 -13.24
N VAL A 97 -8.50 -8.43 -12.18
CA VAL A 97 -8.42 -9.79 -11.67
C VAL A 97 -9.39 -10.67 -12.44
N PHE A 98 -8.85 -11.61 -13.22
CA PHE A 98 -9.64 -12.56 -14.00
C PHE A 98 -9.99 -13.86 -13.25
N ALA A 99 -9.20 -14.25 -12.25
CA ALA A 99 -9.41 -15.43 -11.41
C ALA A 99 -8.73 -15.26 -10.04
N HIS A 100 -9.29 -15.90 -9.00
CA HIS A 100 -8.77 -15.95 -7.63
C HIS A 100 -9.21 -17.25 -6.93
#